data_AF-A0A074W0I7-F1
#
_entry.id   AF-A0A074W0I7-F1
#
_cell.length_a   1.000
_cell.length_b   1.000
_cell.length_c   1.000
_cell.angle_alpha   90.00
_cell.angle_beta   90.00
_cell.angle_gamma   90.00
#
_symmetry.space_group_name_H-M   'P 1'
#
loop_
_entity.id
_entity.type
_entity.pdbx_description
1 polymer ?
#
loop_
_entity_poly.entity_id
_entity_poly.type
_entity_poly.pdbx_seq_one_letter_code
_entity_poly.pdbx_strand_id
1 'polypeptide(L)'
;MENKPKQLLPIPAQRYFTLEELCRLADISAEQFSVWQQTHGIIVGYGGRHYTRADVIKVRQLRDSFTPYIDPFTRNQVDADGNPVINALETRQQIEKVVDNLNSVLAK
;
A
#
# COMPACT_ATOMS: atom_id res chain seq x y z
N MET A 1 16.02 17.57 4.34
CA MET A 1 14.63 17.68 3.85
C MET A 1 13.74 17.13 4.94
N GLU A 2 12.98 17.99 5.64
CA GLU A 2 12.10 17.57 6.73
C GLU A 2 10.96 16.71 6.17
N ASN A 3 10.95 15.42 6.51
CA ASN A 3 9.79 14.56 6.29
C ASN A 3 8.67 15.03 7.23
N LYS A 4 7.82 15.96 6.75
CA LYS A 4 6.57 16.28 7.45
C LYS A 4 5.82 14.95 7.69
N PRO A 5 5.41 14.62 8.92
CA PRO A 5 4.60 13.44 9.13
C PRO A 5 3.31 13.61 8.34
N LYS A 6 3.11 12.75 7.34
CA LYS A 6 1.89 12.71 6.52
C LYS A 6 0.72 12.62 7.49
N GLN A 7 -0.11 13.67 7.52
CA GLN A 7 -1.21 13.77 8.49
C GLN A 7 -2.18 12.62 8.24
N LEU A 8 -2.29 11.70 9.21
CA LEU A 8 -3.19 10.56 9.11
C LEU A 8 -4.65 11.04 9.06
N LEU A 9 -5.49 10.33 8.31
CA LEU A 9 -6.92 10.63 8.20
C LEU A 9 -7.58 10.69 9.60
N PRO A 10 -8.63 11.49 9.82
CA PRO A 10 -9.38 11.41 11.08
C PRO A 10 -10.03 10.01 11.21
N ILE A 11 -10.09 9.46 12.42
CA ILE A 11 -10.78 8.17 12.66
C ILE A 11 -12.29 8.46 12.76
N PRO A 12 -13.13 7.90 11.85
CA PRO A 12 -14.57 8.08 11.91
C PRO A 12 -15.18 7.59 13.23
N ALA A 13 -16.33 8.16 13.60
CA ALA A 13 -17.11 7.74 14.77
C ALA A 13 -17.93 6.45 14.50
N GLN A 14 -17.28 5.43 13.95
CA GLN A 14 -17.87 4.11 13.72
C GLN A 14 -17.31 3.05 14.68
N ARG A 15 -18.11 2.02 14.98
CA ARG A 15 -17.75 0.97 15.95
C ARG A 15 -16.80 -0.07 15.36
N TYR A 16 -17.00 -0.40 14.10
CA TYR A 16 -16.29 -1.46 13.40
C TYR A 16 -15.69 -0.95 12.10
N PHE A 17 -14.52 -1.47 11.76
CA PHE A 17 -13.75 -1.14 10.56
C PHE A 17 -13.43 -2.44 9.82
N THR A 18 -13.41 -2.42 8.50
CA THR A 18 -12.86 -3.52 7.70
C THR A 18 -11.33 -3.48 7.74
N LEU A 19 -10.68 -4.56 7.26
CA LEU A 19 -9.22 -4.59 7.09
C LEU A 19 -8.74 -3.44 6.20
N GLU A 20 -9.42 -3.19 5.09
CA GLU A 20 -9.08 -2.14 4.14
C GLU A 20 -9.19 -0.74 4.77
N GLU A 21 -10.23 -0.50 5.57
CA GLU A 21 -10.41 0.75 6.29
C GLU A 21 -9.33 0.96 7.36
N LEU A 22 -9.02 -0.08 8.13
CA LEU A 22 -7.95 -0.04 9.13
C LEU A 22 -6.61 0.29 8.48
N CYS A 23 -6.27 -0.39 7.38
CA CYS A 23 -5.03 -0.18 6.64
C CYS A 23 -4.95 1.25 6.07
N ARG A 24 -6.05 1.74 5.47
CA ARG A 24 -6.16 3.11 4.97
C ARG A 24 -5.98 4.14 6.08
N LEU A 25 -6.60 3.91 7.24
CA LEU A 25 -6.50 4.81 8.39
C LEU A 25 -5.09 4.80 9.01
N ALA A 26 -4.33 3.71 8.87
CA ALA A 26 -2.96 3.63 9.35
C ALA A 26 -1.90 3.97 8.28
N ASP A 27 -2.31 4.25 7.03
CA ASP A 27 -1.42 4.52 5.90
C ASP A 27 -0.42 3.36 5.67
N ILE A 28 -0.93 2.13 5.74
CA ILE A 28 -0.21 0.87 5.47
C ILE A 28 -1.01 0.00 4.49
N SER A 29 -0.36 -0.99 3.88
CA SER A 29 -1.02 -2.01 3.06
C SER A 29 -1.48 -3.22 3.89
N ALA A 30 -2.48 -3.95 3.38
CA ALA A 30 -2.96 -5.18 4.01
C ALA A 30 -1.88 -6.28 4.06
N GLU A 31 -0.96 -6.27 3.09
CA GLU A 31 0.20 -7.18 3.07
C GLU A 31 1.19 -6.84 4.19
N GLN A 32 1.58 -5.57 4.35
CA GLN A 32 2.42 -5.14 5.46
C GLN A 32 1.80 -5.50 6.80
N PHE A 33 0.48 -5.28 6.93
CA PHE A 33 -0.25 -5.62 8.14
C PHE A 33 -0.19 -7.13 8.42
N SER A 34 -0.46 -7.96 7.41
CA SER A 34 -0.45 -9.42 7.54
C SER A 34 0.94 -9.97 7.87
N VAL A 35 1.98 -9.50 7.20
CA VAL A 35 3.38 -9.88 7.47
C VAL A 35 3.77 -9.47 8.89
N TRP A 36 3.47 -8.23 9.28
CA TRP A 36 3.80 -7.72 10.61
C TRP A 36 3.12 -8.54 11.72
N GLN A 37 1.84 -8.89 11.55
CA GLN A 37 1.13 -9.75 12.51
C GLN A 37 1.79 -11.13 12.66
N GLN A 38 2.23 -11.73 11.55
CA GLN A 38 2.93 -13.01 11.55
C GLN A 38 4.30 -12.90 12.24
N THR A 39 5.07 -11.85 11.92
CA THR A 39 6.42 -11.65 12.46
C THR A 39 6.42 -11.37 13.97
N HIS A 40 5.48 -10.56 14.45
CA HIS A 40 5.44 -10.16 15.86
C HIS A 40 4.59 -11.08 16.75
N GLY A 41 3.87 -12.05 16.17
CA GLY A 41 2.94 -12.91 16.90
C GLY A 41 1.78 -12.16 17.55
N ILE A 42 1.53 -10.90 17.13
CA ILE A 42 0.47 -10.04 17.68
C ILE A 42 -0.78 -10.20 16.84
N ILE A 43 -1.84 -10.74 17.44
CA ILE A 43 -3.17 -10.78 16.83
C ILE A 43 -3.90 -9.47 17.17
N VAL A 44 -3.88 -8.51 16.24
CA VAL A 44 -4.78 -7.35 16.26
C VAL A 44 -6.10 -7.79 15.59
N GLY A 45 -7.22 -7.56 16.26
CA GLY A 45 -8.54 -8.08 15.85
C GLY A 45 -8.78 -9.52 16.31
N TYR A 46 -10.00 -9.83 16.76
CA TYR A 46 -10.37 -11.10 17.38
C TYR A 46 -10.60 -12.24 16.36
N GLY A 47 -9.74 -12.37 15.35
CA GLY A 47 -9.93 -13.33 14.24
C GLY A 47 -11.19 -13.11 13.40
N GLY A 48 -11.89 -11.98 13.60
CA GLY A 48 -13.10 -11.61 12.88
C GLY A 48 -12.82 -10.71 11.68
N ARG A 49 -13.81 -10.55 10.80
CA ARG A 49 -13.76 -9.66 9.61
C ARG A 49 -13.81 -8.16 9.95
N HIS A 50 -13.85 -7.81 11.24
CA HIS A 50 -14.08 -6.46 11.72
C HIS A 50 -13.10 -6.10 12.84
N TYR A 51 -12.63 -4.85 12.80
CA TYR A 51 -11.70 -4.25 13.75
C TYR A 51 -12.40 -3.16 14.54
N THR A 52 -12.07 -3.03 15.81
CA THR A 52 -12.61 -1.97 16.67
C THR A 52 -11.83 -0.67 16.50
N ARG A 53 -12.39 0.42 17.01
CA ARG A 53 -11.66 1.70 17.09
C ARG A 53 -10.35 1.57 17.89
N ALA A 54 -10.31 0.73 18.91
CA ALA A 54 -9.10 0.49 19.69
C ALA A 54 -8.01 -0.21 18.86
N ASP A 55 -8.41 -1.16 18.00
CA ASP A 55 -7.49 -1.81 17.06
C ASP A 55 -6.89 -0.80 16.09
N VAL A 56 -7.72 0.08 15.50
CA VAL A 56 -7.24 1.14 14.59
C VAL A 56 -6.23 2.06 15.28
N ILE A 57 -6.50 2.48 16.52
CA ILE A 57 -5.58 3.33 17.30
C ILE A 57 -4.26 2.61 17.56
N LYS A 58 -4.33 1.34 17.97
CA LYS A 58 -3.15 0.51 18.23
C LYS A 58 -2.28 0.39 16.98
N VAL A 59 -2.88 0.10 15.83
CA VAL A 59 -2.14 -0.01 14.55
C VAL A 59 -1.50 1.32 14.16
N ARG A 60 -2.17 2.46 14.38
CA ARG A 60 -1.57 3.78 14.16
C ARG A 60 -0.36 4.05 15.05
N GLN A 61 -0.44 3.68 16.33
CA GLN A 61 0.68 3.83 17.25
C GLN A 61 1.87 2.96 16.85
N LEU A 62 1.59 1.82 16.23
CA LEU A 62 2.60 0.87 15.75
C LEU A 62 3.07 1.16 14.33
N ARG A 63 2.57 2.23 13.67
CA ARG A 63 2.83 2.53 12.25
C ARG A 63 4.32 2.51 11.91
N ASP A 64 5.16 3.04 12.79
CA ASP A 64 6.60 3.13 12.54
C ASP A 64 7.34 1.79 12.76
N SER A 65 6.65 0.78 13.30
CA SER A 65 7.17 -0.58 13.43
C SER A 65 6.87 -1.48 12.22
N PHE A 66 6.01 -1.03 11.30
CA PHE A 66 5.78 -1.76 10.05
C PHE A 66 6.99 -1.60 9.14
N THR A 67 7.46 -2.70 8.58
CA THR A 67 8.47 -2.68 7.51
C THR A 67 7.98 -1.73 6.40
N PRO A 68 8.83 -0.84 5.85
CA PRO A 68 8.43 0.02 4.75
C PRO A 68 7.74 -0.78 3.64
N TYR A 69 6.60 -0.28 3.16
CA TYR A 69 5.85 -0.92 2.08
C TYR A 69 6.79 -1.02 0.89
N ILE A 70 7.22 -2.21 0.47
CA ILE A 70 7.98 -2.41 -0.77
C ILE A 70 6.95 -2.75 -1.84
N ASP A 71 6.65 -1.81 -2.73
CA ASP A 71 5.81 -2.12 -3.89
C ASP A 71 6.47 -3.27 -4.69
N PRO A 72 5.79 -4.39 -4.92
CA PRO A 72 6.43 -5.57 -5.50
C PRO A 72 6.85 -5.37 -6.97
N PHE A 73 6.28 -4.37 -7.65
CA PHE A 73 6.59 -4.07 -9.06
C PHE A 73 7.74 -3.08 -9.20
N THR A 74 7.77 -2.05 -8.37
CA THR A 74 8.67 -0.89 -8.49
C THR A 74 9.76 -0.93 -7.42
N ARG A 75 9.61 -1.77 -6.38
CA ARG A 75 10.44 -1.83 -5.16
C ARG A 75 10.61 -0.48 -4.48
N ASN A 76 9.63 0.41 -4.63
CA ASN A 76 9.69 1.84 -4.28
C ASN A 76 10.91 2.56 -4.86
N GLN A 77 11.48 2.07 -5.96
CA GLN A 77 12.46 2.85 -6.67
C GLN A 77 11.75 4.08 -7.20
N VAL A 78 12.44 5.21 -7.09
CA VAL A 78 12.00 6.49 -7.62
C VAL A 78 12.91 6.87 -8.77
N ASP A 79 12.36 7.54 -9.77
CA ASP A 79 13.14 8.11 -10.87
C ASP A 79 13.96 9.33 -10.42
N ALA A 80 14.69 9.94 -11.35
CA ALA A 80 15.51 11.12 -11.09
C ALA A 80 14.70 12.33 -10.59
N ASP A 81 13.39 12.35 -10.84
CA ASP A 81 12.44 13.41 -10.45
C ASP A 81 11.70 13.08 -9.14
N GLY A 82 11.97 11.92 -8.53
CA GLY A 82 11.34 11.48 -7.28
C GLY A 82 9.96 10.86 -7.43
N ASN A 83 9.53 10.56 -8.66
CA ASN A 83 8.28 9.84 -8.91
C ASN A 83 8.50 8.33 -8.81
N PRO A 84 7.48 7.53 -8.44
CA PRO A 84 7.59 6.08 -8.49
C PRO A 84 7.99 5.63 -9.90
N VAL A 85 8.99 4.75 -10.00
CA VAL A 85 9.37 4.13 -11.28
C VAL A 85 8.12 3.48 -11.88
N ILE A 86 7.87 3.75 -13.16
CA ILE A 86 6.67 3.40 -13.96
C ILE A 86 5.86 2.23 -13.38
N ASN A 87 4.59 2.49 -13.08
CA ASN A 87 3.73 1.48 -12.47
C ASN A 87 3.36 0.35 -13.45
N ALA A 88 2.81 -0.76 -12.93
CA ALA A 88 2.48 -1.95 -13.73
C ALA A 88 1.48 -1.66 -14.88
N LEU A 89 0.58 -0.70 -14.69
CA LEU A 89 -0.42 -0.32 -15.68
C LEU A 89 0.22 0.45 -16.85
N GLU A 90 1.09 1.41 -16.53
CA GLU A 90 1.86 2.16 -17.52
C GLU A 90 2.84 1.26 -18.28
N THR A 91 3.46 0.29 -17.61
CA THR A 91 4.32 -0.72 -18.24
C THR A 91 3.53 -1.53 -19.27
N ARG A 92 2.33 -2.00 -18.89
CA ARG A 92 1.45 -2.75 -19.81
C ARG A 92 1.05 -1.90 -21.02
N GLN A 93 0.67 -0.65 -20.80
CA GLN A 93 0.29 0.26 -21.88
C GLN A 93 1.45 0.53 -22.85
N GLN A 94 2.68 0.67 -22.33
CA GLN A 94 3.87 0.81 -23.18
C GLN A 94 4.13 -0.45 -24.00
N ILE A 95 3.99 -1.64 -23.41
CA ILE A 95 4.18 -2.91 -24.12
C ILE A 95 3.13 -3.07 -25.23
N GLU A 96 1.85 -2.81 -24.94
CA GLU A 96 0.77 -2.83 -25.95
C GLU A 96 1.09 -1.89 -27.12
N LYS A 97 1.56 -0.67 -26.83
CA LYS A 97 1.94 0.31 -27.85
C LYS A 97 3.13 -0.13 -28.70
N VAL A 98 4.12 -0.82 -28.12
CA VAL A 98 5.25 -1.38 -28.86
C VAL A 98 4.80 -2.51 -29.78
N VAL A 99 3.91 -3.39 -29.29
CA VAL A 99 3.36 -4.50 -30.08
C VAL A 99 2.53 -3.99 -31.27
N ASP A 100 1.69 -2.98 -31.06
CA ASP A 100 0.90 -2.37 -32.13
C ASP A 100 1.79 -1.72 -33.20
N ASN A 101 2.86 -1.04 -32.79
CA ASN A 101 3.84 -0.49 -33.73
C ASN A 101 4.52 -1.58 -34.55
N LEU A 102 4.95 -2.67 -33.92
CA LEU A 102 5.56 -3.80 -34.63
C LEU A 102 4.59 -4.44 -35.63
N ASN A 103 3.33 -4.64 -35.24
CA ASN A 103 2.29 -5.14 -36.14
C ASN A 103 2.06 -4.19 -37.33
N SER A 104 2.07 -2.88 -37.11
CA SER A 104 1.92 -1.90 -38.19
C SER A 104 3.09 -1.90 -39.19
N VAL A 105 4.31 -2.17 -38.71
CA VAL A 105 5.53 -2.24 -39.54
C VAL A 105 5.59 -3.55 -40.31
N LEU A 106 5.17 -4.66 -39.68
CA LEU A 106 5.15 -5.99 -40.29
C LEU A 106 3.94 -6.24 -41.22
N ALA A 107 2.88 -5.43 -41.11
CA ALA A 107 1.73 -5.47 -42.02
C ALA A 107 1.98 -4.71 -43.35
N LYS A 108 3.21 -4.24 -43.59
CA LYS A 108 3.72 -3.73 -44.87
C LYS A 108 4.63 -4.76 -45.53
#